data_AF-A0A353VGE2-F1
#
_entry.id   AF-A0A353VGE2-F1
#
_cell.length_a   1.000
_cell.length_b   1.000
_cell.length_c   1.000
_cell.angle_alpha   90.00
_cell.angle_beta   90.00
_cell.angle_gamma   90.00
#
_symmetry.space_group_name_H-M   'P 1'
#
loop_
_entity.id
_entity.type
_entity.pdbx_description
1 polymer ?
#
loop_
_entity_poly.entity_id
_entity_poly.type
_entity_poly.pdbx_seq_one_letter_code
_entity_poly.pdbx_strand_id
1 'polypeptide(L)'
;MATNTKKDKFYNVLKNIFIGAKIEGNSGYVNLMRIKNKYYQDFKGQLATDIDKKLDEVGRNFEEELYNKLYTFFKKYFSESGSIYFSYTPLQEKVYERIYRDDKDVMLFWKTNMLYYVKTERLYQNMDFQDEDNQIWYHFDVSELEHKKNNEKKELIFEYYKSWHEDNKREIFFKVKYSKNGSKTKIEDILKKVKKSTKAFGSYKEQELKRALGIFRKQSEVDYFINKNAQDFLQEQFSLWIKTYVFDDDTIFEEERLKQLKALRDIAYN
;
A
#
# COMPACT_ATOMS: atom_id res chain seq x y z
N MET A 1 -19.29 4.61 -17.53
CA MET A 1 -18.27 3.77 -16.85
C MET A 1 -17.12 3.61 -17.83
N ALA A 2 -15.96 4.23 -17.56
CA ALA A 2 -14.82 4.10 -18.46
C ALA A 2 -14.28 2.67 -18.39
N THR A 3 -14.20 1.99 -19.53
CA THR A 3 -13.59 0.67 -19.66
C THR A 3 -12.09 0.80 -19.35
N ASN A 4 -11.68 0.41 -18.14
CA ASN A 4 -10.26 0.41 -17.74
C ASN A 4 -9.48 -0.54 -18.64
N THR A 5 -8.61 0.02 -19.48
CA THR A 5 -7.76 -0.75 -20.41
C THR A 5 -6.71 -1.56 -19.64
N LYS A 6 -6.11 -2.60 -20.26
CA LYS A 6 -5.02 -3.36 -19.63
C LYS A 6 -3.78 -2.49 -19.38
N LYS A 7 -3.56 -1.48 -20.23
CA LYS A 7 -2.57 -0.41 -20.03
C LYS A 7 -2.83 0.35 -18.73
N ASP A 8 -4.06 0.78 -18.49
CA ASP A 8 -4.43 1.46 -17.24
C ASP A 8 -4.21 0.56 -16.03
N LYS A 9 -4.59 -0.73 -16.12
CA LYS A 9 -4.37 -1.70 -15.04
C LYS A 9 -2.89 -1.93 -14.75
N PHE A 10 -2.04 -2.01 -15.79
CA PHE A 10 -0.59 -2.12 -15.64
C PHE A 10 -0.01 -0.91 -14.89
N TYR A 11 -0.31 0.30 -15.35
CA TYR A 11 0.19 1.50 -14.68
C TYR A 11 -0.39 1.68 -13.27
N ASN A 12 -1.62 1.23 -13.00
CA ASN A 12 -2.18 1.22 -11.65
C ASN A 12 -1.44 0.26 -10.72
N VAL A 13 -1.06 -0.92 -11.20
CA VAL A 13 -0.21 -1.85 -10.42
C VAL A 13 1.12 -1.20 -10.08
N LEU A 14 1.81 -0.59 -11.06
CA LEU A 14 3.05 0.13 -10.79
C LEU A 14 2.85 1.31 -9.83
N LYS A 15 1.78 2.08 -10.01
CA LYS A 15 1.44 3.20 -9.12
C LYS A 15 1.29 2.74 -7.67
N ASN A 16 0.64 1.59 -7.44
CA ASN A 16 0.45 1.03 -6.11
C ASN A 16 1.78 0.63 -5.46
N ILE A 17 2.76 0.16 -6.24
CA ILE A 17 4.10 -0.17 -5.73
C ILE A 17 4.87 1.07 -5.26
N PHE A 18 4.88 2.10 -6.09
CA PHE A 18 5.74 3.26 -5.86
C PHE A 18 5.11 4.30 -4.94
N ILE A 19 3.79 4.52 -5.05
CA ILE A 19 3.07 5.58 -4.34
C ILE A 19 2.32 5.02 -3.12
N GLY A 20 1.68 3.85 -3.25
CA GLY A 20 0.79 3.33 -2.21
C GLY A 20 -0.38 4.28 -1.88
N ALA A 21 -0.83 4.29 -0.62
CA ALA A 21 -1.85 5.22 -0.14
C ALA A 21 -1.29 6.66 -0.05
N LYS A 22 -2.12 7.67 -0.29
CA LYS A 22 -1.74 9.08 -0.12
C LYS A 22 -1.41 9.33 1.36
N ILE A 23 -0.20 9.81 1.64
CA ILE A 23 0.27 10.02 3.02
C ILE A 23 0.37 11.53 3.27
N GLU A 24 -0.34 12.00 4.28
CA GLU A 24 -0.36 13.40 4.71
C GLU A 24 0.56 13.60 5.93
N GLY A 25 1.11 14.81 6.09
CA GLY A 25 2.02 15.17 7.20
C GLY A 25 3.40 15.67 6.76
N ASN A 26 4.28 15.94 7.73
CA ASN A 26 5.66 16.40 7.52
C ASN A 26 6.64 15.48 8.25
N SER A 27 7.31 14.58 7.51
CA SER A 27 8.23 13.60 8.11
C SER A 27 9.27 13.04 7.17
N GLY A 28 10.28 12.35 7.73
CA GLY A 28 11.30 11.64 6.94
C GLY A 28 10.70 10.57 6.03
N TYR A 29 9.72 9.81 6.53
CA TYR A 29 9.01 8.81 5.74
C TYR A 29 8.07 9.44 4.69
N VAL A 30 7.36 10.51 5.03
CA VAL A 30 6.53 11.26 4.07
C VAL A 30 7.40 11.90 2.99
N ASN A 31 8.57 12.43 3.34
CA ASN A 31 9.55 12.93 2.38
C ASN A 31 10.08 11.82 1.49
N LEU A 32 10.40 10.65 2.05
CA LEU A 32 10.76 9.47 1.26
C LEU A 32 9.64 9.09 0.28
N MET A 33 8.39 9.08 0.72
CA MET A 33 7.25 8.79 -0.15
C MET A 33 7.02 9.87 -1.21
N ARG A 34 7.24 11.15 -0.91
CA ARG A 34 7.26 12.23 -1.90
C ARG A 34 8.36 12.02 -2.95
N ILE A 35 9.56 11.64 -2.51
CA ILE A 35 10.69 11.33 -3.40
C ILE A 35 10.38 10.10 -4.28
N LYS A 36 9.86 9.01 -3.69
CA LYS A 36 9.43 7.81 -4.44
C LYS A 36 8.34 8.13 -5.46
N ASN A 37 7.36 8.94 -5.09
CA ASN A 37 6.32 9.38 -6.02
C ASN A 37 6.91 10.21 -7.17
N LYS A 38 7.79 11.19 -6.87
CA LYS A 38 8.48 11.97 -7.90
C LYS A 38 9.27 11.08 -8.86
N TYR A 39 10.08 10.18 -8.30
CA TYR A 39 10.82 9.18 -9.07
C TYR A 39 9.90 8.35 -9.97
N TYR A 40 8.75 7.90 -9.45
CA TYR A 40 7.78 7.15 -10.24
C TYR A 40 7.19 7.95 -11.40
N GLN A 41 6.92 9.25 -11.24
CA GLN A 41 6.44 10.06 -12.36
C GLN A 41 7.49 10.13 -13.48
N ASP A 42 8.75 10.36 -13.11
CA ASP A 42 9.86 10.42 -14.06
C ASP A 42 10.07 9.05 -14.74
N PHE A 43 10.13 7.97 -13.96
CA PHE A 43 10.23 6.59 -14.45
C PHE A 43 9.06 6.20 -15.35
N LYS A 44 7.82 6.54 -14.98
CA LYS A 44 6.63 6.23 -15.78
C LYS A 44 6.72 6.88 -17.15
N GLY A 45 7.21 8.12 -17.24
CA GLY A 45 7.45 8.80 -18.50
C GLY A 45 8.46 8.06 -19.35
N GLN A 46 9.61 7.71 -18.77
CA GLN A 46 10.66 6.97 -19.47
C GLN A 46 10.20 5.60 -19.96
N LEU A 47 9.52 4.83 -19.09
CA LEU A 47 8.99 3.51 -19.44
C LEU A 47 7.98 3.59 -20.59
N ALA A 48 7.12 4.60 -20.61
CA ALA A 48 6.18 4.79 -21.71
C ALA A 48 6.91 5.07 -23.04
N THR A 49 7.95 5.90 -23.02
CA THR A 49 8.79 6.16 -24.20
C THR A 49 9.53 4.90 -24.68
N ASP A 50 10.09 4.12 -23.75
CA ASP A 50 10.81 2.89 -24.09
C ASP A 50 9.86 1.83 -24.70
N ILE A 51 8.65 1.71 -24.15
CA ILE A 51 7.59 0.84 -24.69
C ILE A 51 7.19 1.30 -26.10
N ASP A 52 6.91 2.58 -26.30
CA ASP A 52 6.48 3.11 -27.60
C ASP A 52 7.56 2.88 -28.67
N LYS A 53 8.84 3.13 -28.33
CA LYS A 53 9.96 2.85 -29.25
C LYS A 53 10.03 1.37 -29.62
N LYS A 54 9.86 0.47 -28.65
CA LYS A 54 9.85 -0.97 -28.92
C LYS A 54 8.65 -1.40 -29.77
N LEU A 55 7.48 -0.82 -29.56
CA LEU A 55 6.29 -1.10 -30.37
C LEU A 55 6.45 -0.59 -31.81
N ASP A 56 7.15 0.51 -32.02
CA ASP A 56 7.49 0.97 -33.37
C ASP A 56 8.49 0.02 -34.07
N GLU A 57 9.37 -0.65 -33.32
CA GLU A 57 10.31 -1.67 -33.85
C GLU A 57 9.63 -3.01 -34.19
N VAL A 58 8.63 -3.45 -33.41
CA VAL A 58 8.04 -4.81 -33.51
C VAL A 58 6.60 -4.85 -34.01
N GLY A 59 5.98 -3.70 -34.24
CA GLY A 59 4.58 -3.57 -34.66
C GLY A 59 3.63 -3.18 -33.52
N ARG A 60 2.79 -2.16 -33.77
CA ARG A 60 1.81 -1.66 -32.78
C ARG A 60 0.62 -2.58 -32.54
N ASN A 61 0.39 -3.56 -33.42
CA ASN A 61 -0.55 -4.67 -33.20
C ASN A 61 -0.24 -5.45 -31.90
N PHE A 62 1.00 -5.43 -31.42
CA PHE A 62 1.43 -6.09 -30.19
C PHE A 62 1.10 -5.30 -28.90
N GLU A 63 0.67 -4.03 -28.98
CA GLU A 63 0.52 -3.16 -27.80
C GLU A 63 -0.40 -3.75 -26.72
N GLU A 64 -1.60 -4.21 -27.12
CA GLU A 64 -2.57 -4.74 -26.16
C GLU A 64 -2.06 -6.03 -25.50
N GLU A 65 -1.44 -6.91 -26.29
CA GLU A 65 -0.87 -8.16 -25.80
C GLU A 65 0.30 -7.90 -24.84
N LEU A 66 1.21 -6.98 -25.19
CA LEU A 66 2.33 -6.55 -24.36
C LEU A 66 1.84 -6.11 -22.97
N TYR A 67 0.90 -5.16 -22.90
CA TYR A 67 0.37 -4.69 -21.62
C TYR A 67 -0.36 -5.79 -20.85
N ASN A 68 -1.08 -6.68 -21.53
CA ASN A 68 -1.75 -7.80 -20.87
C ASN A 68 -0.74 -8.78 -20.25
N LYS A 69 0.35 -9.09 -20.96
CA LYS A 69 1.43 -9.96 -20.47
C LYS A 69 2.17 -9.33 -19.29
N LEU A 70 2.59 -8.08 -19.40
CA LEU A 70 3.24 -7.34 -18.31
C LEU A 70 2.34 -7.30 -17.07
N TYR A 71 1.08 -6.89 -17.22
CA TYR A 71 0.12 -6.87 -16.11
C TYR A 71 -0.07 -8.25 -15.49
N THR A 72 -0.25 -9.29 -16.31
CA THR A 72 -0.52 -10.66 -15.83
C THR A 72 0.66 -11.26 -15.10
N PHE A 73 1.89 -10.94 -15.53
CA PHE A 73 3.10 -11.34 -14.85
C PHE A 73 3.25 -10.59 -13.52
N PHE A 74 3.29 -9.26 -13.57
CA PHE A 74 3.64 -8.42 -12.41
C PHE A 74 2.61 -8.45 -11.28
N LYS A 75 1.31 -8.56 -11.59
CA LYS A 75 0.27 -8.65 -10.55
C LYS A 75 0.46 -9.82 -9.57
N LYS A 76 1.18 -10.88 -9.97
CA LYS A 76 1.43 -12.07 -9.14
C LYS A 76 2.50 -11.86 -8.07
N TYR A 77 3.38 -10.88 -8.31
CA TYR A 77 4.57 -10.65 -7.51
C TYR A 77 4.50 -9.37 -6.68
N PHE A 78 3.48 -8.55 -6.90
CA PHE A 78 3.31 -7.27 -6.21
C PHE A 78 2.17 -7.36 -5.20
N SER A 79 2.45 -7.01 -3.95
CA SER A 79 1.44 -6.89 -2.91
C SER A 79 0.69 -5.56 -3.01
N GLU A 80 -0.43 -5.45 -2.29
CA GLU A 80 -1.16 -4.17 -2.14
C GLU A 80 -0.32 -3.08 -1.48
N SER A 81 0.66 -3.46 -0.66
CA SER A 81 1.61 -2.58 0.01
C SER A 81 2.87 -2.27 -0.83
N GLY A 82 2.96 -2.78 -2.07
CA GLY A 82 4.09 -2.56 -2.97
C GLY A 82 5.33 -3.41 -2.67
N SER A 83 5.19 -4.43 -1.84
CA SER A 83 6.25 -5.41 -1.56
C SER A 83 6.36 -6.43 -2.70
N ILE A 84 7.57 -6.93 -2.95
CA ILE A 84 7.87 -7.84 -4.06
C ILE A 84 8.10 -9.26 -3.54
N TYR A 85 7.12 -10.12 -3.69
CA TYR A 85 7.16 -11.55 -3.33
C TYR A 85 5.97 -12.26 -3.98
N PHE A 86 5.84 -13.58 -3.85
CA PHE A 86 4.64 -14.29 -4.33
C PHE A 86 3.38 -13.81 -3.60
N SER A 87 2.71 -12.79 -4.14
CA SER A 87 1.52 -12.17 -3.55
C SER A 87 0.24 -12.91 -3.95
N TYR A 88 0.23 -13.48 -5.16
CA TYR A 88 -0.87 -14.28 -5.68
C TYR A 88 -0.35 -15.48 -6.45
N THR A 89 -0.53 -16.68 -5.90
CA THR A 89 -0.27 -17.95 -6.60
C THR A 89 -1.63 -18.61 -6.89
N PRO A 90 -2.10 -18.63 -8.15
CA PRO A 90 -3.31 -19.37 -8.50
C PRO A 90 -3.11 -20.87 -8.20
N LEU A 91 -4.12 -21.53 -7.64
CA LEU A 91 -4.14 -22.99 -7.35
C LEU A 91 -3.77 -23.88 -8.56
N GLN A 92 -3.95 -23.39 -9.78
CA GLN A 92 -3.68 -24.14 -11.01
C GLN A 92 -2.21 -24.09 -11.46
N GLU A 93 -1.44 -23.10 -10.98
CA GLU A 93 -0.02 -22.99 -11.29
C GLU A 93 0.76 -23.82 -10.27
N LYS A 94 0.97 -25.10 -10.61
CA LYS A 94 1.71 -26.11 -9.84
C LYS A 94 3.22 -25.80 -9.76
N VAL A 95 3.60 -24.55 -9.50
CA VAL A 95 5.00 -24.12 -9.36
C VAL A 95 5.67 -24.87 -8.20
N TYR A 96 4.90 -25.33 -7.20
CA TYR A 96 5.38 -26.14 -6.07
C TYR A 96 4.55 -27.38 -5.74
N GLU A 97 3.37 -27.57 -6.32
CA GLU A 97 2.40 -28.57 -5.84
C GLU A 97 2.78 -30.03 -6.17
N ARG A 98 3.88 -30.27 -6.89
CA ARG A 98 4.31 -31.61 -7.30
C ARG A 98 5.44 -32.23 -6.47
N ILE A 99 5.95 -31.58 -5.43
CA ILE A 99 7.05 -32.14 -4.64
C ILE A 99 6.67 -32.16 -3.15
N TYR A 100 6.06 -33.30 -2.81
CA TYR A 100 5.97 -33.98 -1.51
C TYR A 100 5.20 -33.36 -0.34
N ARG A 101 4.56 -34.27 0.40
CA ARG A 101 3.78 -34.07 1.61
C ARG A 101 4.72 -34.31 2.79
N ASP A 102 5.26 -33.28 3.43
CA ASP A 102 5.55 -33.23 4.89
C ASP A 102 6.14 -31.90 5.42
N ASP A 103 6.22 -30.84 4.60
CA ASP A 103 7.21 -29.77 4.78
C ASP A 103 6.67 -28.35 4.55
N LYS A 104 5.50 -28.04 5.14
CA LYS A 104 4.93 -26.67 5.16
C LYS A 104 5.92 -25.62 5.69
N ASP A 105 6.77 -25.97 6.65
CA ASP A 105 7.79 -25.07 7.22
C ASP A 105 8.94 -24.79 6.24
N VAL A 106 9.31 -25.76 5.39
CA VAL A 106 10.34 -25.58 4.36
C VAL A 106 9.83 -24.66 3.25
N MET A 107 8.58 -24.82 2.82
CA MET A 107 7.95 -23.88 1.89
C MET A 107 7.90 -22.46 2.44
N LEU A 108 7.51 -22.29 3.69
CA LEU A 108 7.48 -20.97 4.33
C LEU A 108 8.90 -20.39 4.42
N PHE A 109 9.89 -21.21 4.77
CA PHE A 109 11.30 -20.83 4.78
C PHE A 109 11.76 -20.32 3.42
N TRP A 110 11.54 -21.04 2.32
CA TRP A 110 11.97 -20.58 0.99
C TRP A 110 11.24 -19.32 0.52
N LYS A 111 9.93 -19.22 0.78
CA LYS A 111 9.14 -18.02 0.45
C LYS A 111 9.58 -16.79 1.23
N THR A 112 10.09 -16.97 2.45
CA THR A 112 10.49 -15.87 3.34
C THR A 112 11.99 -15.63 3.38
N ASN A 113 12.83 -16.57 2.92
CA ASN A 113 14.29 -16.47 2.94
C ASN A 113 14.79 -15.26 2.13
N MET A 114 14.13 -14.93 1.03
CA MET A 114 14.45 -13.75 0.21
C MET A 114 13.85 -12.45 0.74
N LEU A 115 13.19 -12.46 1.90
CA LEU A 115 12.47 -11.30 2.44
C LEU A 115 13.11 -10.84 3.74
N TYR A 116 13.28 -9.53 3.87
CA TYR A 116 13.46 -8.87 5.16
C TYR A 116 12.10 -8.45 5.68
N TYR A 117 11.71 -8.97 6.83
CA TYR A 117 10.57 -8.45 7.56
C TYR A 117 10.95 -7.11 8.18
N VAL A 118 10.23 -6.06 7.79
CA VAL A 118 10.35 -4.74 8.39
C VAL A 118 9.06 -4.43 9.10
N LYS A 119 9.12 -4.46 10.43
CA LYS A 119 8.07 -3.92 11.26
C LYS A 119 8.11 -2.40 11.17
N THR A 120 7.20 -1.80 10.40
CA THR A 120 7.09 -0.35 10.35
C THR A 120 6.31 0.16 11.54
N GLU A 121 6.67 1.35 12.04
CA GLU A 121 5.86 2.01 13.07
C GLU A 121 4.48 2.36 12.51
N ARG A 122 3.44 2.36 13.36
CA ARG A 122 2.08 2.77 12.97
C ARG A 122 2.10 4.15 12.32
N LEU A 123 1.69 4.21 11.06
CA LEU A 123 1.50 5.45 10.31
C LEU A 123 0.07 5.92 10.53
N TYR A 124 -0.11 6.80 11.50
CA TYR A 124 -1.41 7.37 11.77
C TYR A 124 -1.81 8.34 10.65
N GLN A 125 -3.03 8.16 10.13
CA GLN A 125 -3.67 9.07 9.18
C GLN A 125 -4.83 9.81 9.85
N ASN A 126 -5.24 10.92 9.22
CA ASN A 126 -6.49 11.59 9.56
C ASN A 126 -7.63 10.56 9.50
N MET A 127 -8.53 10.60 10.46
CA MET A 127 -9.61 9.61 10.56
C MET A 127 -10.89 10.26 11.02
N ASP A 128 -11.93 10.01 10.23
CA ASP A 128 -13.28 10.44 10.50
C ASP A 128 -14.18 9.21 10.59
N PHE A 129 -14.97 9.11 11.65
CA PHE A 129 -15.96 8.05 11.80
C PHE A 129 -17.11 8.48 12.69
N GLN A 130 -18.28 7.88 12.48
CA GLN A 130 -19.41 8.00 13.39
C GLN A 130 -19.44 6.80 14.33
N ASP A 131 -19.60 7.03 15.63
CA ASP A 131 -19.81 5.96 16.59
C ASP A 131 -21.30 5.62 16.65
N GLU A 132 -21.64 4.36 16.37
CA GLU A 132 -23.02 3.90 16.22
C GLU A 132 -23.82 3.96 17.54
N ASP A 133 -23.18 3.83 18.72
CA ASP A 133 -23.95 3.81 19.97
C ASP A 133 -24.35 5.21 20.43
N ASN A 134 -23.50 6.21 20.20
CA ASN A 134 -23.73 7.58 20.63
C ASN A 134 -24.09 8.52 19.48
N GLN A 135 -24.01 8.07 18.22
CA GLN A 135 -24.32 8.84 17.02
C GLN A 135 -23.48 10.13 16.88
N ILE A 136 -22.27 10.15 17.45
CA ILE A 136 -21.34 11.27 17.38
C ILE A 136 -20.29 10.99 16.30
N TRP A 137 -20.03 11.99 15.46
CA TRP A 137 -18.91 12.01 14.54
C TRP A 137 -17.63 12.44 15.26
N TYR A 138 -16.57 11.68 15.03
CA TYR A 138 -15.25 11.97 15.55
C TYR A 138 -14.30 12.25 14.41
N HIS A 139 -13.54 13.33 14.55
CA HIS A 139 -12.55 13.77 13.58
C HIS A 139 -11.19 13.83 14.27
N PHE A 140 -10.21 13.11 13.75
CA PHE A 140 -8.85 13.08 14.28
C PHE A 140 -7.88 13.69 13.27
N ASP A 141 -7.28 14.80 13.66
CA ASP A 141 -6.25 15.51 12.90
C ASP A 141 -4.86 15.13 13.39
N VAL A 142 -4.05 14.56 12.50
CA VAL A 142 -2.67 14.11 12.76
C VAL A 142 -1.60 15.10 12.29
N SER A 143 -1.97 16.29 11.85
CA SER A 143 -1.03 17.30 11.32
C SER A 143 0.09 17.69 12.30
N GLU A 144 -0.14 17.56 13.61
CA GLU A 144 0.83 17.88 14.66
C GLU A 144 1.64 16.65 15.15
N LEU A 145 1.52 15.49 14.51
CA LEU A 145 2.40 14.33 14.75
C LEU A 145 3.79 14.56 14.14
N GLU A 146 4.68 15.22 14.88
CA GLU A 146 6.10 15.26 14.57
C GLU A 146 6.74 13.89 14.83
N HIS A 147 7.29 13.27 13.79
CA HIS A 147 7.84 11.93 13.88
C HIS A 147 9.00 11.84 14.88
N LYS A 148 9.17 10.66 15.47
CA LYS A 148 10.32 10.35 16.30
C LYS A 148 11.59 10.46 15.46
N LYS A 149 12.62 11.10 16.04
CA LYS A 149 13.97 11.11 15.46
C LYS A 149 14.77 9.82 15.75
N ASN A 150 14.28 8.97 16.66
CA ASN A 150 14.92 7.75 17.15
C ASN A 150 13.88 6.64 17.40
N ASN A 151 14.33 5.39 17.55
CA ASN A 151 13.52 4.21 17.92
C ASN A 151 12.98 4.28 19.38
N GLU A 152 12.36 5.38 19.80
CA GLU A 152 11.78 5.56 21.13
C GLU A 152 10.31 5.18 21.11
N LYS A 153 9.81 4.31 22.00
CA LYS A 153 8.35 4.13 22.14
C LYS A 153 7.72 5.43 22.68
N LYS A 154 7.00 6.17 21.84
CA LYS A 154 6.21 7.35 22.25
C LYS A 154 4.73 7.03 22.21
N GLU A 155 4.05 7.25 23.33
CA GLU A 155 2.59 7.12 23.41
C GLU A 155 1.90 8.28 22.67
N LEU A 156 0.70 8.02 22.15
CA LEU A 156 -0.15 9.06 21.58
C LEU A 156 -0.88 9.86 22.66
N ILE A 157 -0.93 11.16 22.45
CA ILE A 157 -1.73 12.11 23.22
C ILE A 157 -2.81 12.69 22.33
N PHE A 158 -4.00 12.80 22.89
CA PHE A 158 -5.16 13.41 22.24
C PHE A 158 -5.48 14.73 22.91
N GLU A 159 -5.67 15.77 22.12
CA GLU A 159 -6.07 17.09 22.57
C GLU A 159 -7.42 17.45 21.95
N TYR A 160 -8.38 17.83 22.80
CA TYR A 160 -9.64 18.40 22.32
C TYR A 160 -9.38 19.72 21.61
N TYR A 161 -9.89 19.84 20.37
CA TYR A 161 -9.81 21.07 19.59
C TYR A 161 -11.12 21.85 19.63
N LYS A 162 -12.18 21.26 19.10
CA LYS A 162 -13.52 21.86 19.05
C LYS A 162 -14.58 20.78 19.00
N SER A 163 -15.83 21.17 19.18
CA SER A 163 -16.99 20.31 18.95
C SER A 163 -18.13 21.14 18.40
N TRP A 164 -18.90 20.57 17.51
CA TRP A 164 -19.99 21.22 16.79
C TRP A 164 -21.31 20.48 17.02
N HIS A 165 -22.40 21.24 17.04
CA HIS A 165 -23.75 20.69 17.11
C HIS A 165 -24.71 21.56 16.30
N GLU A 166 -25.23 21.00 15.20
CA GLU A 166 -26.17 21.64 14.29
C GLU A 166 -27.09 20.56 13.70
N ASP A 167 -28.38 20.83 13.55
CA ASP A 167 -29.38 19.91 12.96
C ASP A 167 -29.33 18.45 13.48
N ASN A 168 -29.20 18.27 14.80
CA ASN A 168 -29.06 16.97 15.48
C ASN A 168 -27.77 16.18 15.13
N LYS A 169 -26.82 16.77 14.41
CA LYS A 169 -25.48 16.20 14.20
C LYS A 169 -24.55 16.66 15.32
N ARG A 170 -23.81 15.73 15.90
CA ARG A 170 -22.83 15.98 16.95
C ARG A 170 -21.45 15.61 16.44
N GLU A 171 -20.52 16.54 16.49
CA GLU A 171 -19.15 16.33 16.00
C GLU A 171 -18.12 16.74 17.04
N ILE A 172 -17.06 15.94 17.21
CA ILE A 172 -15.95 16.22 18.12
C ILE A 172 -14.63 16.09 17.35
N PHE A 173 -13.82 17.14 17.42
CA PHE A 173 -12.54 17.24 16.74
C PHE A 173 -11.39 17.11 17.73
N PHE A 174 -10.45 16.21 17.42
CA PHE A 174 -9.24 15.96 18.18
C PHE A 174 -8.00 16.27 17.36
N LYS A 175 -6.97 16.81 18.03
CA LYS A 175 -5.61 16.85 17.53
C LYS A 175 -4.81 15.72 18.16
N VAL A 176 -3.98 15.06 17.37
CA VAL A 176 -3.18 13.91 17.80
C VAL A 176 -1.70 14.30 17.82
N LYS A 177 -1.02 13.97 18.92
CA LYS A 177 0.40 14.29 19.15
C LYS A 177 1.14 13.11 19.76
N TYR A 178 2.46 13.07 19.62
CA TYR A 178 3.29 12.18 20.43
C TYR A 178 3.55 12.80 21.81
N SER A 179 3.58 11.94 22.84
CA SER A 179 3.99 12.36 24.18
C SER A 179 5.40 12.93 24.18
N LYS A 180 5.53 14.14 24.74
CA LYS A 180 6.81 14.79 25.07
C LYS A 180 6.93 14.82 26.60
N ASN A 181 8.07 14.40 27.14
CA ASN A 181 8.38 14.42 28.58
C ASN A 181 7.37 13.70 29.49
N GLY A 182 6.82 12.55 29.06
CA GLY A 182 5.91 11.75 29.89
C GLY A 182 4.50 12.34 30.05
N SER A 183 4.13 13.32 29.22
CA SER A 183 2.77 13.84 29.15
C SER A 183 1.77 12.73 28.80
N LYS A 184 0.57 12.80 29.38
CA LYS A 184 -0.51 11.83 29.17
C LYS A 184 -1.78 12.54 28.74
N THR A 185 -2.64 11.81 28.03
CA THR A 185 -3.97 12.30 27.66
C THR A 185 -4.78 12.56 28.93
N LYS A 186 -5.15 13.81 29.17
CA LYS A 186 -5.97 14.21 30.33
C LYS A 186 -7.45 14.03 30.00
N ILE A 187 -7.93 12.81 30.18
CA ILE A 187 -9.30 12.38 29.86
C ILE A 187 -10.34 13.27 30.55
N GLU A 188 -10.16 13.58 31.83
CA GLU A 188 -11.07 14.43 32.59
C GLU A 188 -11.16 15.86 32.03
N ASP A 189 -10.04 16.44 31.63
CA ASP A 189 -9.98 17.79 31.07
C ASP A 189 -10.69 17.85 29.71
N ILE A 190 -10.50 16.83 28.88
CA ILE A 190 -11.19 16.69 27.60
C ILE A 190 -12.70 16.59 27.83
N LEU A 191 -13.16 15.74 28.75
CA LEU A 191 -14.58 15.60 29.06
C LEU A 191 -15.19 16.92 29.54
N LYS A 192 -14.49 17.66 30.40
CA LYS A 192 -14.94 18.98 30.87
C LYS A 192 -15.06 19.97 29.70
N LYS A 193 -14.10 20.00 28.78
CA LYS A 193 -14.12 20.88 27.60
C LYS A 193 -15.25 20.52 26.64
N VAL A 194 -15.45 19.23 26.35
CA VAL A 194 -16.55 18.74 25.50
C VAL A 194 -17.91 19.05 26.11
N LYS A 195 -18.10 18.86 27.42
CA LYS A 195 -19.39 19.16 28.08
C LYS A 195 -19.70 20.65 28.15
N LYS A 196 -18.67 21.50 28.23
CA LYS A 196 -18.81 22.95 28.30
C LYS A 196 -19.11 23.59 26.95
N SER A 197 -18.80 22.93 25.84
CA SER A 197 -18.95 23.51 24.51
C SER A 197 -20.41 23.68 24.10
N THR A 198 -21.27 22.71 24.41
CA THR A 198 -22.72 22.79 24.18
C THR A 198 -23.47 21.82 25.10
N LYS A 199 -24.72 22.17 25.41
CA LYS A 199 -25.63 21.34 26.22
C LYS A 199 -25.89 19.97 25.60
N ALA A 200 -25.76 19.83 24.28
CA ALA A 200 -25.94 18.58 23.54
C ALA A 200 -24.94 17.47 23.91
N PHE A 201 -23.80 17.82 24.51
CA PHE A 201 -22.80 16.87 25.03
C PHE A 201 -22.89 16.66 26.54
N GLY A 202 -23.91 17.17 27.24
CA GLY A 202 -24.04 17.04 28.69
C GLY A 202 -24.06 15.58 29.18
N SER A 203 -24.62 14.67 28.38
CA SER A 203 -24.65 13.23 28.65
C SER A 203 -23.38 12.48 28.26
N TYR A 204 -22.38 13.15 27.66
CA TYR A 204 -21.15 12.51 27.19
C TYR A 204 -20.35 11.89 28.33
N LYS A 205 -19.94 10.63 28.19
CA LYS A 205 -19.28 9.85 29.25
C LYS A 205 -17.83 9.52 28.90
N GLU A 206 -17.05 9.26 29.94
CA GLU A 206 -15.66 8.83 29.81
C GLU A 206 -15.50 7.56 28.95
N GLN A 207 -16.46 6.63 29.04
CA GLN A 207 -16.44 5.40 28.26
C GLN A 207 -16.54 5.67 26.75
N GLU A 208 -17.37 6.63 26.33
CA GLU A 208 -17.53 7.03 24.94
C GLU A 208 -16.23 7.65 24.40
N LEU A 209 -15.61 8.53 25.20
CA LEU A 209 -14.31 9.11 24.87
C LEU A 209 -13.23 8.03 24.73
N LYS A 210 -13.08 7.14 25.72
CA LYS A 210 -12.08 6.05 25.66
C LYS A 210 -12.27 5.16 24.45
N ARG A 211 -13.52 4.87 24.08
CA ARG A 211 -13.86 4.09 22.89
C ARG A 211 -13.41 4.79 21.62
N ALA A 212 -13.73 6.07 21.47
CA ALA A 212 -13.33 6.85 20.30
C ALA A 212 -11.79 6.89 20.13
N LEU A 213 -11.07 7.18 21.22
CA LEU A 213 -9.60 7.15 21.21
C LEU A 213 -9.04 5.75 20.91
N GLY A 214 -9.72 4.70 21.40
CA GLY A 214 -9.37 3.30 21.14
C GLY A 214 -9.54 2.91 19.68
N ILE A 215 -10.62 3.36 19.02
CA ILE A 215 -10.87 3.14 17.59
C ILE A 215 -9.75 3.78 16.77
N PHE A 216 -9.37 5.02 17.06
CA PHE A 216 -8.25 5.68 16.39
C PHE A 216 -6.93 4.90 16.55
N ARG A 217 -6.64 4.39 17.76
CA ARG A 217 -5.40 3.62 18.03
C ARG A 217 -5.31 2.31 17.25
N LYS A 218 -6.44 1.77 16.77
CA LYS A 218 -6.52 0.52 16.01
C LYS A 218 -6.17 0.68 14.52
N GLN A 219 -5.85 1.89 14.04
CA GLN A 219 -5.29 2.07 12.70
C GLN A 219 -4.11 1.11 12.48
N SER A 220 -4.08 0.48 11.29
CA SER A 220 -3.27 -0.70 11.01
C SER A 220 -1.76 -0.44 11.08
N GLU A 221 -1.04 -1.39 11.67
CA GLU A 221 0.37 -1.62 11.37
C GLU A 221 0.40 -2.24 9.97
N VAL A 222 1.05 -1.60 9.00
CA VAL A 222 1.34 -2.26 7.73
C VAL A 222 2.69 -2.93 7.89
N ASP A 223 2.68 -4.25 7.99
CA ASP A 223 3.90 -5.04 7.90
C ASP A 223 4.41 -4.99 6.45
N TYR A 224 5.69 -4.67 6.26
CA TYR A 224 6.31 -4.64 4.94
C TYR A 224 7.37 -5.74 4.83
N PHE A 225 7.41 -6.37 3.66
CA PHE A 225 8.46 -7.31 3.30
C PHE A 225 9.31 -6.68 2.21
N ILE A 226 10.61 -6.52 2.48
CA ILE A 226 11.56 -6.03 1.48
C ILE A 226 12.23 -7.24 0.86
N ASN A 227 12.09 -7.40 -0.46
CA ASN A 227 12.86 -8.41 -1.18
C ASN A 227 14.35 -8.04 -1.15
N LYS A 228 15.20 -8.99 -0.74
CA LYS A 228 16.65 -8.84 -0.67
C LYS A 228 17.25 -8.43 -2.02
N ASN A 229 16.70 -8.99 -3.10
CA ASN A 229 17.12 -8.70 -4.46
C ASN A 229 15.92 -8.84 -5.42
N ALA A 230 15.09 -7.79 -5.46
CA ALA A 230 13.88 -7.78 -6.28
C ALA A 230 14.17 -7.95 -7.78
N GLN A 231 15.30 -7.41 -8.25
CA GLN A 231 15.68 -7.46 -9.65
C GLN A 231 15.95 -8.90 -10.08
N ASP A 232 16.90 -9.59 -9.44
CA ASP A 232 17.25 -10.97 -9.82
C ASP A 232 16.04 -11.90 -9.66
N PHE A 233 15.27 -11.74 -8.58
CA PHE A 233 14.05 -12.51 -8.36
C PHE A 233 13.06 -12.34 -9.52
N LEU A 234 12.69 -11.10 -9.86
CA LEU A 234 11.73 -10.85 -10.93
C LEU A 234 12.25 -11.28 -12.31
N GLN A 235 13.54 -11.09 -12.58
CA GLN A 235 14.16 -11.53 -13.84
C GLN A 235 14.14 -13.06 -13.98
N GLU A 236 14.43 -13.80 -12.90
CA GLU A 236 14.34 -15.25 -12.86
C GLU A 236 12.90 -15.72 -13.06
N GLN A 237 11.94 -15.16 -12.31
CA GLN A 237 10.53 -15.51 -12.45
C GLN A 237 10.00 -15.21 -13.86
N PHE A 238 10.42 -14.10 -14.45
CA PHE A 238 10.06 -13.75 -15.83
C PHE A 238 10.67 -14.73 -16.83
N SER A 239 11.93 -15.13 -16.62
CA SER A 239 12.62 -16.13 -17.45
C SER A 239 11.88 -17.48 -17.44
N LEU A 240 11.43 -17.92 -16.27
CA LEU A 240 10.63 -19.15 -16.15
C LEU A 240 9.28 -19.01 -16.83
N TRP A 241 8.57 -17.91 -16.58
CA TRP A 241 7.25 -17.64 -17.15
C TRP A 241 7.28 -17.59 -18.69
N ILE A 242 8.25 -16.88 -19.28
CA ILE A 242 8.36 -16.78 -20.74
C ILE A 242 8.78 -18.12 -21.37
N LYS A 243 9.58 -18.94 -20.69
CA LYS A 243 9.91 -20.30 -21.15
C LYS A 243 8.67 -21.17 -21.20
N THR A 244 7.87 -21.21 -20.13
CA THR A 244 6.59 -21.95 -20.13
C THR A 244 5.70 -21.48 -21.28
N TYR A 245 5.58 -20.17 -21.48
CA TYR A 245 4.82 -19.62 -22.60
C TYR A 245 5.34 -20.05 -23.97
N VAL A 246 6.66 -20.16 -24.13
CA VAL A 246 7.30 -20.62 -25.38
C VAL A 246 7.12 -22.14 -25.59
N PHE A 247 7.03 -22.91 -24.53
CA PHE A 247 6.91 -24.37 -24.61
C PHE A 247 5.47 -24.91 -24.56
N ASP A 248 4.45 -24.04 -24.38
CA ASP A 248 3.05 -24.45 -24.54
C ASP A 248 2.73 -24.71 -26.02
N ASP A 249 2.17 -25.89 -26.29
CA ASP A 249 2.20 -26.67 -27.56
C ASP A 249 1.56 -26.01 -28.81
N ASP A 250 0.96 -24.82 -28.72
CA ASP A 250 0.20 -24.20 -29.83
C ASP A 250 0.91 -22.99 -30.48
N THR A 251 2.15 -22.68 -30.11
CA THR A 251 2.81 -21.43 -30.58
C THR A 251 3.66 -21.64 -31.84
N ILE A 252 3.23 -21.06 -32.97
CA ILE A 252 4.04 -20.99 -34.20
C ILE A 252 5.07 -19.86 -34.05
N PHE A 253 6.37 -20.18 -34.13
CA PHE A 253 7.46 -19.23 -33.95
C PHE A 253 7.92 -18.62 -35.27
N GLU A 254 7.21 -17.59 -35.72
CA GLU A 254 7.67 -16.73 -36.81
C GLU A 254 8.69 -15.69 -36.31
N GLU A 255 9.50 -15.14 -37.22
CA GLU A 255 10.53 -14.15 -36.89
C GLU A 255 9.93 -12.91 -36.19
N GLU A 256 8.76 -12.45 -36.65
CA GLU A 256 8.00 -11.36 -36.03
C GLU A 256 7.68 -11.69 -34.56
N ARG A 257 7.21 -12.91 -34.30
CA ARG A 257 6.85 -13.34 -32.95
C ARG A 257 8.05 -13.36 -32.02
N LEU A 258 9.20 -13.84 -32.50
CA LEU A 258 10.44 -13.83 -31.73
C LEU A 258 10.91 -12.41 -31.40
N LYS A 259 10.74 -11.45 -32.32
CA LYS A 259 11.06 -10.03 -32.07
C LYS A 259 10.15 -9.44 -31.00
N GLN A 260 8.85 -9.71 -31.05
CA GLN A 260 7.88 -9.27 -30.04
C GLN A 260 8.21 -9.83 -28.64
N LEU A 261 8.55 -11.12 -28.53
CA LEU A 261 8.92 -11.74 -27.24
C LEU A 261 10.24 -11.18 -26.68
N LYS A 262 11.22 -10.88 -27.54
CA LYS A 262 12.46 -10.20 -27.12
C LYS A 262 12.17 -8.79 -26.62
N ALA A 263 11.34 -8.02 -27.33
CA ALA A 263 10.93 -6.68 -26.90
C ALA A 263 10.21 -6.71 -25.55
N LEU A 264 9.28 -7.66 -25.35
CA LEU A 264 8.60 -7.86 -24.06
C LEU A 264 9.60 -8.14 -22.92
N ARG A 265 10.59 -9.02 -23.15
CA ARG A 265 11.62 -9.33 -22.16
C ARG A 265 12.45 -8.09 -21.82
N ASP A 266 12.92 -7.38 -22.84
CA ASP A 266 13.78 -6.21 -22.66
C ASP A 266 13.04 -5.11 -21.88
N ILE A 267 11.74 -4.90 -22.17
CA ILE A 267 10.88 -3.97 -21.41
C ILE A 267 10.69 -4.44 -19.97
N ALA A 268 10.49 -5.74 -19.74
CA ALA A 268 10.28 -6.27 -18.38
C ALA A 268 11.54 -6.24 -17.51
N TYR A 269 12.73 -6.20 -18.13
CA TYR A 269 14.02 -6.21 -17.43
C TYR A 269 14.58 -4.82 -17.14
N ASN A 270 14.03 -3.79 -17.80
CA ASN A 270 14.36 -2.39 -17.63
C ASN A 270 13.66 -1.80 -16.39
#